data_AF-A0A3D3HBI9-F1
#
_entry.id   AF-A0A3D3HBI9-F1
#
_cell.length_a   1.000
_cell.length_b   1.000
_cell.length_c   1.000
_cell.angle_alpha   90.00
_cell.angle_beta   90.00
_cell.angle_gamma   90.00
#
_symmetry.space_group_name_H-M   'P 1'
#
loop_
_entity.id
_entity.type
_entity.pdbx_description
1 polymer ?
#
loop_
_entity_poly.entity_id
_entity_poly.type
_entity_poly.pdbx_seq_one_letter_code
_entity_poly.pdbx_strand_id
1 'polypeptide(L)'
;MYFNKKYKRTGPAFQQRYKAIHITEDDQLLHITRYLHLNPNNHTNYEWSSLPYYLGTKQASWLRPKRALELFKKGEYKIFLEDYKDKRDELKQLKRQLDLADN
;
A
#
# COMPACT_ATOMS: atom_id res chain seq x y z
N MET A 1 -14.71 0.67 24.60
CA MET A 1 -14.48 2.13 24.76
C MET A 1 -13.19 2.43 25.55
N TYR A 2 -12.08 1.69 25.33
CA TYR A 2 -10.83 1.85 26.09
C TYR A 2 -9.96 3.00 25.56
N PHE A 3 -9.71 3.05 24.25
CA PHE A 3 -8.85 4.07 23.62
C PHE A 3 -9.30 5.50 23.93
N ASN A 4 -10.58 5.81 23.71
CA ASN A 4 -11.12 7.14 24.00
C ASN A 4 -11.02 7.54 25.47
N LYS A 5 -11.28 6.61 26.40
CA LYS A 5 -11.12 6.86 27.85
C LYS A 5 -9.66 7.10 28.22
N LYS A 6 -8.74 6.28 27.71
CA LYS A 6 -7.31 6.40 27.97
C LYS A 6 -6.72 7.72 27.49
N TYR A 7 -7.15 8.19 26.32
CA TYR A 7 -6.59 9.39 25.67
C TYR A 7 -7.51 10.62 25.74
N LYS A 8 -8.58 10.58 26.55
CA LYS A 8 -9.55 11.68 26.72
C LYS A 8 -10.10 12.22 25.39
N ARG A 9 -10.35 11.35 24.40
CA ARG A 9 -10.92 11.72 23.09
C ARG A 9 -12.44 11.55 23.09
N THR A 10 -13.13 12.43 22.37
CA THR A 10 -14.57 12.34 22.10
C THR A 10 -14.83 11.88 20.66
N GLY A 11 -15.99 11.25 20.41
CA GLY A 11 -16.37 10.75 19.09
C GLY A 11 -15.91 9.31 18.78
N PRO A 12 -16.35 8.74 17.64
CA PRO A 12 -15.99 7.39 17.24
C PRO A 12 -14.51 7.32 16.85
N ALA A 13 -13.81 6.26 17.30
CA ALA A 13 -12.40 6.04 16.95
C ALA A 13 -12.22 5.65 15.46
N PHE A 14 -13.27 5.08 14.86
CA PHE A 14 -13.31 4.66 13.46
C PHE A 14 -14.37 5.45 12.72
N GLN A 15 -14.02 6.03 11.58
CA GLN A 15 -14.90 6.93 10.84
C GLN A 15 -15.99 6.20 10.05
N GLN A 16 -15.70 5.00 9.52
CA GLN A 16 -16.62 4.18 8.72
C GLN A 16 -16.36 2.68 8.94
N ARG A 17 -17.24 1.82 8.42
CA ARG A 17 -17.00 0.37 8.35
C ARG A 17 -15.80 0.09 7.43
N TYR A 18 -14.98 -0.88 7.81
CA TYR A 18 -13.86 -1.31 6.98
C TYR A 18 -14.37 -1.97 5.69
N LYS A 19 -13.57 -1.90 4.63
CA LYS A 19 -13.80 -2.64 3.39
C LYS A 19 -12.98 -3.92 3.43
N ALA A 20 -13.56 -5.02 2.96
CA ALA A 20 -12.91 -6.32 2.91
C ALA A 20 -13.05 -6.90 1.50
N ILE A 21 -11.96 -7.48 1.00
CA ILE A 21 -11.93 -8.20 -0.28
C ILE A 21 -11.21 -9.51 -0.02
N HIS A 22 -11.80 -10.62 -0.48
CA HIS A 22 -11.13 -11.91 -0.44
C HIS A 22 -10.17 -12.01 -1.63
N ILE A 23 -8.90 -12.29 -1.35
CA ILE A 23 -7.87 -12.44 -2.39
C ILE A 23 -7.85 -13.92 -2.80
N THR A 24 -8.25 -14.20 -4.04
CA THR A 24 -8.22 -15.55 -4.63
C THR A 24 -7.15 -15.70 -5.70
N GLU A 25 -6.80 -14.59 -6.38
CA GLU A 25 -5.86 -14.59 -7.50
C GLU A 25 -4.54 -13.88 -7.17
N ASP A 26 -3.46 -14.29 -7.83
CA ASP A 26 -2.15 -13.67 -7.69
C ASP A 26 -2.16 -12.20 -8.08
N ASP A 27 -2.86 -11.83 -9.16
CA ASP A 27 -2.97 -10.44 -9.61
C ASP A 27 -3.60 -9.53 -8.56
N GLN A 28 -4.58 -10.04 -7.81
CA GLN A 28 -5.20 -9.31 -6.70
C GLN A 28 -4.18 -9.10 -5.56
N LEU A 29 -3.42 -10.15 -5.21
CA LEU A 29 -2.36 -10.04 -4.22
C LEU A 29 -1.32 -8.98 -4.63
N LEU A 30 -0.84 -9.05 -5.88
CA LEU A 30 0.12 -8.10 -6.44
C LEU A 30 -0.42 -6.67 -6.48
N HIS A 31 -1.69 -6.51 -6.81
CA HIS A 31 -2.32 -5.19 -6.77
C HIS A 31 -2.37 -4.62 -5.35
N ILE A 32 -2.76 -5.42 -4.37
CA ILE A 32 -2.88 -4.94 -2.98
C ILE A 32 -1.52 -4.64 -2.36
N THR A 33 -0.50 -5.47 -2.59
CA THR A 33 0.85 -5.21 -2.05
C THR A 33 1.42 -3.91 -2.60
N ARG A 34 1.31 -3.66 -3.91
CA ARG A 34 1.77 -2.39 -4.51
C ARG A 34 0.97 -1.19 -4.00
N TYR A 35 -0.35 -1.34 -3.89
CA TYR A 35 -1.22 -0.27 -3.39
C TYR A 35 -0.82 0.14 -1.98
N LEU A 36 -0.62 -0.82 -1.08
CA LEU A 36 -0.22 -0.58 0.30
C LEU A 36 1.15 0.08 0.39
N HIS A 37 2.14 -0.43 -0.36
CA HIS A 37 3.50 0.10 -0.31
C HIS A 37 3.62 1.49 -0.92
N LEU A 38 2.82 1.82 -1.94
CA LEU A 38 2.86 3.12 -2.60
C LEU A 38 1.89 4.17 -2.01
N ASN A 39 1.12 3.80 -0.99
CA ASN A 39 0.16 4.71 -0.33
C ASN A 39 0.84 5.89 0.39
N PRO A 40 1.96 5.71 1.12
CA PRO A 40 2.69 6.85 1.68
C PRO A 40 3.38 7.66 0.57
N ASN A 41 3.29 8.99 0.64
CA ASN A 41 3.97 9.86 -0.33
C ASN A 41 5.49 9.60 -0.37
N ASN A 42 6.10 9.40 0.80
CA ASN A 42 7.50 9.01 0.96
C ASN A 42 7.64 7.50 1.22
N HIS A 43 7.07 6.68 0.34
CA HIS A 43 6.98 5.22 0.52
C HIS A 43 8.33 4.53 0.79
N THR A 44 9.42 5.00 0.19
CA THR A 44 10.76 4.42 0.36
C THR A 44 11.31 4.57 1.78
N ASN A 45 10.95 5.67 2.48
CA ASN A 45 11.44 6.00 3.81
C ASN A 45 10.32 6.02 4.87
N TYR A 46 9.16 5.41 4.59
CA TYR A 46 8.04 5.39 5.53
C TYR A 46 8.24 4.29 6.60
N GLU A 47 8.46 4.71 7.85
CA GLU A 47 8.75 3.81 8.97
C GLU A 47 7.66 2.75 9.21
N TRP A 48 6.40 3.15 9.06
CA TRP A 48 5.23 2.30 9.32
C TRP A 48 4.81 1.48 8.10
N SER A 49 5.78 1.05 7.29
CA SER A 49 5.60 0.22 6.11
C SER A 49 6.24 -1.15 6.27
N SER A 50 5.63 -2.17 5.66
CA SER A 50 6.26 -3.48 5.49
C SER A 50 7.24 -3.53 4.30
N LEU A 51 7.34 -2.47 3.50
CA LEU A 51 8.20 -2.40 2.31
C LEU A 51 9.67 -2.79 2.59
N PRO A 52 10.35 -2.31 3.65
CA PRO A 52 11.74 -2.71 3.93
C PRO A 52 11.93 -4.24 4.07
N TYR A 53 10.90 -4.95 4.53
CA TYR A 53 10.95 -6.41 4.67
C TYR A 53 10.76 -7.13 3.35
N TYR A 54 9.99 -6.55 2.43
CA TYR A 54 9.85 -7.04 1.05
C TYR A 54 11.13 -6.79 0.24
N LEU A 55 11.83 -5.69 0.52
CA LEU A 55 13.11 -5.36 -0.10
C LEU A 55 14.30 -6.09 0.55
N GLY A 56 14.08 -6.84 1.63
CA GLY A 56 15.14 -7.57 2.34
C GLY A 56 16.08 -6.70 3.18
N THR A 57 15.76 -5.41 3.40
CA THR A 57 16.56 -4.51 4.26
C THR A 57 16.19 -4.63 5.74
N LYS A 58 15.03 -5.22 6.06
CA LYS A 58 14.62 -5.60 7.42
C LYS A 58 14.11 -7.04 7.45
N GLN A 59 14.14 -7.64 8.64
CA GLN A 59 13.64 -9.00 8.89
C GLN A 59 12.77 -9.01 10.15
N ALA A 60 11.66 -9.76 10.10
CA ALA A 60 10.77 -9.95 11.25
C ALA A 60 10.21 -11.37 11.26
N SER A 61 10.32 -12.04 12.40
CA SER A 61 9.86 -13.43 12.58
C SER A 61 8.35 -13.59 12.47
N TRP A 62 7.58 -12.52 12.64
CA TRP A 62 6.12 -12.51 12.56
C TRP A 62 5.58 -12.12 11.17
N LEU A 63 6.42 -11.59 10.28
CA LEU A 63 6.02 -11.16 8.94
C LEU A 63 6.30 -12.27 7.92
N ARG A 64 5.40 -12.43 6.94
CA ARG A 64 5.47 -13.49 5.92
C ARG A 64 5.32 -12.90 4.50
N PRO A 65 6.34 -12.20 3.96
CA PRO A 65 6.28 -11.63 2.61
C PRO A 65 6.42 -12.70 1.51
N LYS A 66 6.83 -13.93 1.89
CA LYS A 66 7.18 -15.03 0.99
C LYS A 66 6.14 -15.27 -0.11
N ARG A 67 4.85 -15.35 0.22
CA ARG A 67 3.79 -15.66 -0.76
C ARG A 67 3.73 -14.66 -1.92
N ALA A 68 3.96 -13.38 -1.64
CA ALA A 68 3.98 -12.34 -2.65
C ALA A 68 5.33 -12.31 -3.40
N LEU A 69 6.44 -12.51 -2.68
CA LEU A 69 7.79 -12.51 -3.28
C LEU A 69 8.07 -13.71 -4.18
N GLU A 70 7.40 -14.85 -3.96
CA GLU A 70 7.49 -16.05 -4.81
C GLU A 70 6.95 -15.83 -6.24
N LEU A 71 6.14 -14.78 -6.45
CA LEU A 71 5.64 -14.39 -7.77
C LEU A 71 6.67 -13.63 -8.61
N PHE A 72 7.84 -13.34 -8.04
CA PHE A 72 8.89 -12.54 -8.66
C PHE A 72 10.19 -13.31 -8.71
N LYS A 73 11.04 -13.01 -9.71
CA LYS A 73 12.46 -13.36 -9.57
C LYS A 73 13.10 -12.44 -8.53
N LYS A 74 14.21 -12.90 -7.96
CA LYS A 74 14.92 -12.19 -6.90
C LYS A 74 15.24 -10.75 -7.34
N GLY A 75 14.76 -9.77 -6.57
CA GLY A 75 15.00 -8.35 -6.80
C GLY A 75 13.98 -7.64 -7.69
N GLU A 76 13.10 -8.37 -8.39
CA GLU A 76 12.12 -7.77 -9.32
C GLU A 76 10.98 -7.03 -8.61
N TYR A 77 10.73 -7.33 -7.32
CA TYR A 77 9.67 -6.65 -6.56
C TYR A 77 9.83 -5.13 -6.53
N LYS A 78 11.08 -4.63 -6.45
CA LYS A 78 11.34 -3.19 -6.46
C LYS A 78 10.98 -2.57 -7.82
N ILE A 79 11.36 -3.24 -8.91
CA ILE A 79 11.08 -2.79 -10.28
C ILE A 79 9.56 -2.72 -10.49
N PHE A 80 8.85 -3.79 -10.09
CA PHE A 80 7.39 -3.86 -10.11
C PHE A 80 6.68 -2.69 -9.39
N LEU A 81 7.24 -2.21 -8.27
CA LEU A 81 6.69 -1.05 -7.55
C LEU A 81 6.92 0.26 -8.28
N GLU A 82 8.15 0.50 -8.76
CA GLU A 82 8.51 1.75 -9.43
C GLU A 82 7.79 1.88 -10.79
N ASP A 83 7.70 0.81 -11.58
CA ASP A 83 6.99 0.80 -12.86
C ASP A 83 5.53 1.25 -12.73
N TYR A 84 4.86 0.83 -11.65
CA TYR A 84 3.47 1.24 -11.40
C TYR A 84 3.35 2.67 -10.88
N LYS A 85 4.35 3.15 -10.13
CA LYS A 85 4.34 4.51 -9.58
C LYS A 85 4.33 5.54 -10.70
N ASP A 86 5.17 5.35 -11.71
CA ASP A 86 5.25 6.25 -12.87
C ASP A 86 3.92 6.25 -13.63
N LYS A 87 3.38 5.06 -13.95
CA LYS A 87 2.07 4.92 -14.58
C LYS A 87 0.93 5.55 -13.75
N ARG A 88 0.95 5.39 -12.43
CA ARG A 88 -0.05 6.00 -11.53
C ARG A 88 0.03 7.52 -11.58
N ASP A 89 1.24 8.07 -11.60
CA ASP A 89 1.45 9.51 -11.59
C ASP A 89 1.07 10.12 -12.95
N GLU A 90 1.32 9.43 -14.06
CA GLU A 90 0.77 9.74 -15.39
C GLU A 90 -0.77 9.72 -15.39
N LEU A 91 -1.40 8.66 -14.87
CA LEU A 91 -2.87 8.55 -14.80
C LEU A 91 -3.50 9.65 -13.95
N LYS A 92 -2.83 10.06 -12.86
CA LYS A 92 -3.27 11.20 -12.04
C LYS A 92 -3.20 12.51 -12.83
N GLN A 93 -2.17 12.72 -13.63
CA GLN A 93 -2.03 13.90 -14.48
C GLN A 93 -3.11 13.93 -15.56
N LEU A 94 -3.33 12.81 -16.26
CA LEU A 94 -4.36 12.69 -17.28
C LEU A 94 -5.76 12.92 -16.70
N LYS A 95 -6.06 12.32 -15.54
CA LYS A 95 -7.33 12.53 -14.84
C LYS A 95 -7.53 14.02 -14.52
N ARG A 96 -6.50 14.69 -14.03
CA ARG A 96 -6.56 16.13 -13.75
C ARG A 96 -6.82 16.95 -15.01
N GLN A 97 -6.24 16.57 -16.16
CA GLN A 97 -6.49 17.26 -17.43
C GLN A 97 -7.92 17.08 -17.93
N LEU A 98 -8.47 15.87 -17.81
CA LEU A 98 -9.87 15.60 -18.15
C LEU A 98 -10.84 16.35 -17.22
N ASP A 99 -10.62 16.30 -15.91
CA ASP A 99 -11.44 17.02 -14.92
C ASP A 99 -11.39 18.56 -15.13
N LEU A 100 -10.32 19.09 -15.74
CA LEU A 100 -10.17 20.51 -16.11
C LEU A 100 -10.76 20.85 -17.48
N ALA A 101 -10.92 19.89 -18.38
CA ALA A 101 -11.50 20.08 -19.71
C ALA A 101 -13.04 20.02 -19.70
N ASP A 102 -13.61 19.37 -18.68
CA ASP A 102 -15.06 19.27 -18.44
C ASP A 102 -15.64 20.44 -17.60
N ASN A 103 -14.83 21.47 -17.29
CA ASN A 103 -15.21 22.72 -16.63
C ASN A 103 -14.96 23.92 -17.53
#